data_AF-A0A0U2ZY73-F1
#
_entry.id   AF-A0A0U2ZY73-F1
#
_cell.length_a   1.000
_cell.length_b   1.000
_cell.length_c   1.000
_cell.angle_alpha   90.00
_cell.angle_beta   90.00
_cell.angle_gamma   90.00
#
_symmetry.space_group_name_H-M   'P 1'
#
loop_
_entity.id
_entity.type
_entity.pdbx_description
1 polymer ?
#
loop_
_entity_poly.entity_id
_entity_poly.type
_entity_poly.pdbx_seq_one_letter_code
_entity_poly.pdbx_strand_id
1 'polypeptide(L)'
;MFLSASAAAAQENVFTPQHVAKLRVVTEVAIAPDGSQIAYVLTVPRDIPKEKDGPAWTELHVVDAKGTSAPFITGPVNIGAVAWTPDGKSI
;
A
#
# COMPACT_ATOMS: atom_id res chain seq x y z
N MET A 1 -26.34 -19.97 -42.41
CA MET A 1 -25.94 -20.57 -41.12
C MET A 1 -24.77 -19.73 -40.62
N PHE A 2 -24.98 -18.91 -39.58
CA PHE A 2 -23.98 -17.94 -39.12
C PHE A 2 -22.98 -18.61 -38.16
N LEU A 3 -21.68 -18.42 -38.40
CA LEU A 3 -20.63 -18.78 -37.43
C LEU A 3 -20.58 -17.70 -36.34
N SER A 4 -20.81 -18.08 -35.09
CA SER A 4 -20.51 -17.23 -33.93
C SER A 4 -19.04 -17.40 -33.54
N ALA A 5 -18.28 -16.30 -33.57
CA ALA A 5 -16.97 -16.23 -32.92
C ALA A 5 -17.17 -15.94 -31.43
N SER A 6 -16.55 -16.75 -30.56
CA SER A 6 -16.57 -16.55 -29.11
C SER A 6 -15.67 -15.37 -28.73
N ALA A 7 -16.27 -14.32 -28.15
CA ALA A 7 -15.57 -13.13 -27.67
C ALA A 7 -15.01 -13.30 -26.23
N ALA A 8 -14.44 -14.47 -25.91
CA ALA A 8 -14.09 -14.82 -24.53
C ALA A 8 -12.74 -14.29 -24.02
N ALA A 9 -12.00 -13.48 -24.79
CA ALA A 9 -10.61 -13.11 -24.44
C ALA A 9 -10.39 -11.66 -23.95
N ALA A 10 -11.44 -10.87 -23.72
CA ALA A 10 -11.30 -9.44 -23.36
C ALA A 10 -11.50 -9.12 -21.87
N GLN A 11 -11.92 -10.09 -21.04
CA GLN A 11 -12.36 -9.82 -19.67
C GLN A 11 -11.22 -9.65 -18.65
N GLU A 12 -10.00 -10.14 -18.96
CA GLU A 12 -8.90 -10.25 -17.98
C GLU A 12 -8.29 -8.89 -17.56
N ASN A 13 -8.53 -7.81 -18.32
CA ASN A 13 -7.89 -6.50 -18.07
C ASN A 13 -8.88 -5.34 -17.88
N VAL A 14 -10.15 -5.62 -17.55
CA VAL A 14 -11.14 -4.56 -17.30
C VAL A 14 -10.90 -3.94 -15.92
N PHE A 15 -10.68 -2.63 -15.86
CA PHE A 15 -10.66 -1.92 -14.59
C PHE A 15 -12.07 -1.88 -13.99
N THR A 16 -12.24 -2.41 -12.78
CA THR A 16 -13.55 -2.50 -12.10
C THR A 16 -13.57 -1.65 -10.82
N PRO A 17 -14.75 -1.32 -10.27
CA PRO A 17 -14.84 -0.63 -8.98
C PRO A 17 -14.12 -1.36 -7.84
N GLN A 18 -14.03 -2.69 -7.89
CA GLN A 18 -13.30 -3.51 -6.92
C GLN A 18 -11.80 -3.22 -6.92
N HIS A 19 -11.23 -2.74 -8.03
CA HIS A 19 -9.83 -2.31 -8.07
C HIS A 19 -9.63 -1.00 -7.31
N VAL A 20 -10.58 -0.05 -7.38
CA VAL A 20 -10.54 1.19 -6.59
C VAL A 20 -10.55 0.88 -5.10
N ALA A 21 -11.38 -0.07 -4.67
CA ALA A 21 -11.44 -0.51 -3.27
C ALA A 21 -10.15 -1.18 -2.76
N LYS A 22 -9.23 -1.57 -3.67
CA LYS A 22 -7.93 -2.19 -3.35
C LYS A 22 -6.75 -1.22 -3.45
N LEU A 23 -6.99 0.06 -3.74
CA LEU A 23 -5.92 1.05 -3.85
C LEU A 23 -5.18 1.21 -2.53
N ARG A 24 -3.85 1.16 -2.61
CA ARG A 24 -2.94 1.50 -1.51
C ARG A 24 -2.31 2.84 -1.80
N VAL A 25 -2.21 3.68 -0.78
CA VAL A 25 -1.80 5.08 -0.93
C VAL A 25 -0.78 5.42 0.15
N VAL A 26 0.31 6.07 -0.24
CA VAL A 26 1.26 6.66 0.70
C VAL A 26 0.71 8.00 1.18
N THR A 27 0.52 8.15 2.48
CA THR A 27 -0.11 9.35 3.07
C THR A 27 0.85 10.22 3.86
N GLU A 28 1.98 9.66 4.30
CA GLU A 28 3.01 10.36 5.06
C GLU A 28 4.39 9.81 4.67
N VAL A 29 5.40 10.67 4.67
CA VAL A 29 6.78 10.34 4.32
C VAL A 29 7.72 11.09 5.26
N ALA A 30 8.72 10.38 5.81
CA ALA A 30 9.80 10.95 6.60
C ALA A 30 11.15 10.40 6.11
N ILE A 31 12.07 11.29 5.76
CA ILE A 31 13.41 10.92 5.28
C ILE A 31 14.38 10.93 6.48
N ALA A 32 15.22 9.91 6.60
CA ALA A 32 16.25 9.87 7.63
C ALA A 32 17.25 11.02 7.43
N PRO A 33 17.88 11.57 8.50
CA PRO A 33 18.81 12.70 8.39
C PRO A 33 19.98 12.49 7.41
N ASP A 34 20.44 11.25 7.23
CA ASP A 34 21.52 10.90 6.30
C ASP A 34 21.03 10.57 4.87
N GLY A 35 19.71 10.56 4.65
CA GLY A 35 19.07 10.24 3.38
C GLY A 35 19.16 8.77 2.96
N SER A 36 19.68 7.89 3.80
CA SER A 36 19.88 6.47 3.45
C SER A 36 18.57 5.67 3.42
N GLN A 37 17.58 6.11 4.18
CA GLN A 37 16.29 5.47 4.35
C GLN A 37 15.15 6.47 4.34
N ILE A 38 14.00 6.03 3.86
CA ILE A 38 12.76 6.79 3.84
C ILE A 38 11.68 5.93 4.49
N ALA A 39 11.07 6.44 5.56
CA ALA A 39 9.91 5.83 6.14
C ALA A 39 8.65 6.41 5.51
N TYR A 40 7.64 5.57 5.32
CA TYR A 40 6.37 6.01 4.77
C TYR A 40 5.20 5.27 5.40
N VAL A 41 4.09 6.00 5.56
CA VAL A 41 2.83 5.43 6.01
C VAL A 41 2.01 5.02 4.80
N LEU A 42 1.66 3.74 4.74
CA LEU A 42 0.89 3.13 3.68
C LEU A 42 -0.54 2.85 4.16
N THR A 43 -1.52 3.46 3.51
CA THR A 43 -2.93 3.10 3.69
C THR A 43 -3.21 1.77 3.00
N VAL A 44 -3.76 0.82 3.75
CA VAL A 44 -4.06 -0.55 3.30
C VAL A 44 -5.55 -0.83 3.50
N PRO A 45 -6.33 -1.00 2.41
CA PRO A 45 -7.73 -1.34 2.51
C PRO A 45 -7.96 -2.66 3.26
N ARG A 46 -9.18 -2.81 3.79
CA ARG A 46 -9.66 -4.06 4.40
C ARG A 46 -9.58 -5.23 3.41
N ASP A 47 -9.21 -6.41 3.88
CA ASP A 47 -9.36 -7.64 3.09
C ASP A 47 -10.84 -8.08 3.08
N ILE A 48 -11.59 -7.65 2.07
CA ILE A 48 -13.00 -7.99 1.88
C ILE A 48 -13.10 -9.35 1.17
N PRO A 49 -13.87 -10.33 1.68
CA PRO A 49 -14.87 -10.25 2.77
C PRO A 49 -14.37 -10.76 4.14
N LYS A 50 -13.06 -10.95 4.32
CA LYS A 50 -12.50 -11.60 5.53
C LYS A 50 -12.55 -10.71 6.76
N GLU A 51 -12.39 -9.41 6.57
CA GLU A 51 -12.46 -8.41 7.63
C GLU A 51 -13.85 -7.78 7.75
N LYS A 52 -14.18 -7.34 8.96
CA LYS A 52 -15.37 -6.51 9.22
C LYS A 52 -15.22 -5.15 8.53
N ASP A 53 -16.35 -4.59 8.11
CA ASP A 53 -16.45 -3.20 7.65
C ASP A 53 -15.77 -2.22 8.61
N GLY A 54 -15.00 -1.30 8.04
CA GLY A 54 -14.26 -0.27 8.76
C GLY A 54 -13.33 0.52 7.85
N PRO A 55 -12.71 1.60 8.36
CA PRO A 55 -11.71 2.36 7.61
C PRO A 55 -10.48 1.50 7.31
N ALA A 56 -9.72 1.87 6.28
CA ALA A 56 -8.43 1.25 5.97
C ALA A 56 -7.46 1.31 7.16
N TRP A 57 -6.52 0.36 7.21
CA TRP A 57 -5.39 0.40 8.13
C TRP A 57 -4.29 1.33 7.61
N THR A 58 -3.43 1.81 8.51
CA THR A 58 -2.23 2.55 8.12
C THR A 58 -0.99 1.88 8.70
N GLU A 59 -0.11 1.42 7.82
CA GLU A 59 1.09 0.66 8.15
C GLU A 59 2.34 1.50 7.96
N LEU A 60 3.40 1.20 8.71
CA LEU A 60 4.72 1.79 8.53
C LEU A 60 5.62 0.86 7.73
N HIS A 61 6.24 1.42 6.71
CA HIS A 61 7.20 0.75 5.85
C HIS A 61 8.45 1.63 5.73
N VAL A 62 9.59 1.02 5.46
CA VAL A 62 10.85 1.74 5.22
C VAL A 62 11.45 1.27 3.90
N VAL A 63 11.88 2.23 3.08
CA VAL A 63 12.53 1.98 1.80
C VAL A 63 13.95 2.53 1.81
N ASP A 64 14.90 1.76 1.28
CA ASP A 64 16.28 2.19 1.10
C ASP A 64 16.46 3.04 -0.18
N ALA A 65 17.63 3.66 -0.33
CA ALA A 65 17.97 4.46 -1.51
C ALA A 65 17.99 3.68 -2.84
N LYS A 66 17.95 2.35 -2.81
CA LYS A 66 17.88 1.48 -4.00
C LYS A 66 16.44 1.12 -4.35
N GLY A 67 15.46 1.56 -3.57
CA GLY A 67 14.04 1.25 -3.73
C GLY A 67 13.62 -0.07 -3.10
N THR A 68 14.47 -0.71 -2.29
CA THR A 68 14.11 -1.91 -1.54
C THR A 68 13.23 -1.52 -0.37
N SER A 69 11.93 -1.81 -0.47
CA SER A 69 10.98 -1.52 0.60
C SER A 69 10.75 -2.75 1.50
N ALA A 70 10.66 -2.52 2.80
CA ALA A 70 10.37 -3.52 3.80
C ALA A 70 9.27 -3.06 4.76
N PRO A 71 8.40 -3.98 5.21
CA PRO A 71 7.44 -3.70 6.27
C PRO A 71 8.18 -3.45 7.59
N PHE A 72 7.73 -2.46 8.37
CA PHE A 72 8.28 -2.16 9.70
C PHE A 72 7.24 -2.40 10.80
N ILE A 73 6.05 -1.79 10.69
CA ILE A 73 4.89 -2.07 11.56
C ILE A 73 3.66 -2.25 10.68
N THR A 74 3.11 -3.47 10.64
CA THR A 74 2.04 -3.86 9.70
C THR A 74 0.89 -4.60 10.36
N GLY A 75 -0.22 -4.76 9.63
CA GLY A 75 -1.41 -5.49 10.07
C GLY A 75 -2.54 -4.55 10.52
N PRO A 76 -3.39 -4.99 11.48
CA PRO A 76 -4.55 -4.24 11.98
C PRO A 76 -4.19 -3.03 12.86
N VAL A 77 -3.35 -2.14 12.35
CA VAL A 77 -2.76 -0.99 13.06
C VAL A 77 -3.10 0.32 12.37
N ASN A 78 -2.93 1.43 13.09
CA ASN A 78 -3.08 2.77 12.53
C ASN A 78 -1.87 3.64 12.94
N ILE A 79 -0.86 3.69 12.08
CA ILE A 79 0.33 4.52 12.23
C ILE A 79 0.12 5.91 11.62
N GLY A 80 0.72 6.93 12.24
CA GLY A 80 0.81 8.30 11.72
C GLY A 80 1.76 9.14 12.57
N ALA A 81 2.05 10.37 12.13
CA ALA A 81 2.98 11.29 12.78
C ALA A 81 4.38 10.69 12.97
N VAL A 82 4.90 10.07 11.90
CA VAL A 82 6.19 9.38 11.90
C VAL A 82 7.33 10.39 11.71
N ALA A 83 8.39 10.24 12.50
CA ALA A 83 9.57 11.08 12.42
C ALA A 83 10.82 10.33 12.87
N TRP A 84 11.91 10.51 12.14
CA TRP A 84 13.20 9.98 12.54
C TRP A 84 13.77 10.73 13.73
N THR A 85 14.52 10.03 14.57
CA THR A 85 15.38 10.68 15.56
C THR A 85 16.44 11.54 14.88
N PRO A 86 16.96 12.60 15.53
CA PRO A 86 17.99 13.46 14.93
C PRO A 86 19.28 12.72 14.52
N ASP A 87 19.59 11.59 15.16
CA ASP A 87 20.74 10.75 14.82
C ASP A 87 20.42 9.70 13.73
N GLY A 88 19.18 9.63 13.26
CA GLY A 88 18.73 8.73 12.20
C GLY A 88 18.71 7.25 12.55
N LYS A 89 18.93 6.89 13.82
CA LYS A 89 19.03 5.47 14.24
C LYS A 89 17.68 4.83 14.55
N SER A 90 16.66 5.65 14.79
CA SER A 90 15.33 5.19 15.18
C SER A 90 14.23 6.01 14.50
N ILE A 91 13.06 5.40 14.42
CA ILE A 91 11.79 5.98 13.98
C ILE A 91 10.63 5.42 14.79
#